data_AF-A0A0C3DD03-F1
#
_entry.id   AF-A0A0C3DD03-F1
#
_cell.length_a   1.000
_cell.length_b   1.000
_cell.length_c   1.000
_cell.angle_alpha   90.00
_cell.angle_beta   90.00
_cell.angle_gamma   90.00
#
_symmetry.space_group_name_H-M   'P 1'
#
loop_
_entity.id
_entity.type
_entity.pdbx_description
1 polymer ?
#
loop_
_entity_poly.entity_id
_entity_poly.type
_entity_poly.pdbx_seq_one_letter_code
_entity_poly.pdbx_strand_id
1 'polypeptide(L)'
;MATGPLDVVVVGGSLAGLMHGIMIKRLGHNVRILEQYPTSIREGQAAGMSTGVYGQKFLEKHDRVQDRPHFVTASYLRVVDVDLNLTELRTVPFKLTNWKTFYYRLRANFDSLSSEYVLKPPQSLPTDGTILYDVGKRVKGVAYEKESGLTITSEDVETGVSTSLHPDLIIAADGANSTIRKLLFPELETPYAGYLTWRGVIPEKSISEETLNFLHDKAIRYYTDGSYIVVYIIPGEDGNITPGERHVNLVWYYNCAKESTEYTTAMTDIDGLQHRRTVPFGKVQPKVWAKQQAYSSTTFAAPIKEMVDKIDKPFVTAISDCMSPRCSFYDGKLFLVGDALALFRPHVAESTNQSALHCLLLEKLLQGQLDLAAYEKEVMMFAHTTLLWSREIGSQYLYSRIGYIYHKTRSRLARKGKRWGVRL
;
A
#
# COMPACT_ATOMS: atom_id res chain seq x y z
N MET A 1 23.83 -20.02 -13.57
CA MET A 1 22.94 -18.88 -13.89
C MET A 1 23.01 -18.67 -15.39
N ALA A 2 21.88 -18.35 -16.04
CA ALA A 2 21.84 -18.13 -17.49
C ALA A 2 22.87 -17.06 -17.90
N THR A 3 23.53 -17.26 -19.04
CA THR A 3 24.58 -16.36 -19.56
C THR A 3 24.00 -15.13 -20.29
N GLY A 4 22.68 -14.94 -20.24
CA GLY A 4 21.94 -13.86 -20.92
C GLY A 4 20.83 -13.28 -20.05
N PRO A 5 20.12 -12.25 -20.55
CA PRO A 5 19.02 -11.62 -19.81
C PRO A 5 17.89 -12.63 -19.55
N LEU A 6 17.29 -12.56 -18.35
CA LEU A 6 16.10 -13.34 -18.02
C LEU A 6 14.86 -12.68 -18.63
N ASP A 7 13.89 -13.50 -19.02
CA ASP A 7 12.54 -13.06 -19.35
C ASP A 7 11.65 -13.11 -18.10
N VAL A 8 11.32 -11.93 -17.56
CA VAL A 8 10.57 -11.80 -16.31
C VAL A 8 9.16 -11.29 -16.55
N VAL A 9 8.18 -12.01 -16.01
CA VAL A 9 6.79 -11.53 -15.94
C VAL A 9 6.49 -11.00 -14.54
N VAL A 10 6.00 -9.76 -14.47
CA VAL A 10 5.52 -9.14 -13.23
C VAL A 10 4.00 -9.06 -13.30
N VAL A 11 3.30 -9.64 -12.33
CA VAL A 11 1.84 -9.63 -12.26
C VAL A 11 1.40 -8.48 -11.36
N GLY A 12 0.65 -7.53 -11.91
CA GLY A 12 0.22 -6.31 -11.22
C GLY A 12 1.17 -5.15 -11.47
N GLY A 13 0.66 -4.06 -12.04
CA GLY A 13 1.41 -2.88 -12.45
C GLY A 13 1.29 -1.70 -11.48
N SER A 14 1.07 -1.94 -10.19
CA SER A 14 1.08 -0.90 -9.15
C SER A 14 2.46 -0.79 -8.49
N LEU A 15 2.54 -0.20 -7.28
CA LEU A 15 3.81 0.17 -6.64
C LEU A 15 4.82 -0.98 -6.53
N ALA A 16 4.40 -2.14 -6.01
CA ALA A 16 5.29 -3.29 -5.85
C ALA A 16 5.79 -3.79 -7.21
N GLY A 17 4.89 -4.01 -8.17
CA GLY A 17 5.26 -4.49 -9.50
C GLY A 17 6.16 -3.51 -10.25
N LEU A 18 5.87 -2.20 -10.18
CA LEU A 18 6.70 -1.18 -10.79
C LEU A 18 8.08 -1.08 -10.14
N MET A 19 8.19 -1.13 -8.81
CA MET A 19 9.49 -1.15 -8.14
C MET A 19 10.35 -2.34 -8.62
N HIS A 20 9.76 -3.53 -8.66
CA HIS A 20 10.46 -4.73 -9.13
C HIS A 20 10.79 -4.65 -10.63
N GLY A 21 9.86 -4.17 -11.46
CA GLY A 21 10.08 -4.00 -12.89
C GLY A 21 11.20 -3.00 -13.20
N ILE A 22 11.27 -1.87 -12.49
CA ILE A 22 12.36 -0.89 -12.63
C ILE A 22 13.70 -1.52 -12.24
N MET A 23 13.75 -2.21 -11.10
CA MET A 23 14.98 -2.85 -10.63
C MET A 23 15.46 -3.91 -11.62
N ILE A 24 14.59 -4.80 -12.07
CA ILE A 24 14.92 -5.91 -12.98
C ILE A 24 15.35 -5.38 -14.35
N LYS A 25 14.63 -4.39 -14.89
CA LYS A 25 15.03 -3.67 -16.12
C LYS A 25 16.46 -3.13 -15.99
N ARG A 26 16.79 -2.49 -14.86
CA ARG A 26 18.12 -1.88 -14.63
C ARG A 26 19.24 -2.87 -14.43
N LEU A 27 18.92 -4.12 -14.08
CA LEU A 27 19.87 -5.24 -14.12
C LEU A 27 20.10 -5.78 -15.54
N GLY A 28 19.43 -5.23 -16.56
CA GLY A 28 19.56 -5.64 -17.96
C GLY A 28 18.64 -6.79 -18.37
N HIS A 29 17.65 -7.16 -17.53
CA HIS A 29 16.70 -8.24 -17.83
C HIS A 29 15.43 -7.73 -18.49
N ASN A 30 14.75 -8.59 -19.25
CA ASN A 30 13.51 -8.26 -19.94
C ASN A 30 12.33 -8.32 -18.97
N VAL A 31 11.44 -7.34 -19.01
CA VAL A 31 10.32 -7.22 -18.08
C VAL A 31 9.01 -7.02 -18.82
N ARG A 32 8.05 -7.91 -18.58
CA ARG A 32 6.67 -7.75 -19.02
C ARG A 32 5.75 -7.62 -17.81
N ILE A 33 5.13 -6.46 -17.64
CA ILE A 33 4.11 -6.22 -16.60
C ILE A 33 2.73 -6.57 -17.16
N LEU A 34 2.02 -7.49 -16.50
CA LEU A 34 0.63 -7.81 -16.79
C LEU A 34 -0.27 -7.08 -15.78
N GLU A 35 -0.99 -6.06 -16.24
CA GLU A 35 -1.88 -5.25 -15.43
C GLU A 35 -3.34 -5.47 -15.83
N GLN A 36 -4.19 -5.86 -14.87
CA GLN A 36 -5.62 -6.11 -15.12
C GLN A 36 -6.44 -4.84 -15.40
N TYR A 37 -5.99 -3.67 -14.97
CA TYR A 37 -6.69 -2.42 -15.23
C TYR A 37 -6.55 -2.08 -16.72
N PRO A 38 -7.66 -1.71 -17.40
CA PRO A 38 -7.71 -1.67 -18.86
C PRO A 38 -6.92 -0.51 -19.48
N THR A 39 -6.54 0.51 -18.71
CA THR A 39 -5.86 1.69 -19.23
C THR A 39 -4.55 1.97 -18.47
N SER A 40 -3.63 2.70 -19.11
CA SER A 40 -2.40 3.15 -18.45
C SER A 40 -2.62 4.34 -17.52
N ILE A 41 -3.71 5.08 -17.71
CA ILE A 41 -4.07 6.26 -16.91
C ILE A 41 -4.94 5.81 -15.76
N ARG A 42 -4.48 6.08 -14.55
CA ARG A 42 -5.19 5.76 -13.32
C ARG A 42 -5.63 7.02 -12.59
N GLU A 43 -6.89 7.00 -12.17
CA GLU A 43 -7.43 7.95 -11.22
C GLU A 43 -6.88 7.68 -9.82
N GLY A 44 -6.73 8.74 -9.03
CA GLY A 44 -6.18 8.67 -7.70
C GLY A 44 -7.23 8.17 -6.72
N GLN A 45 -6.86 7.28 -5.81
CA GLN A 45 -7.73 6.87 -4.70
C GLN A 45 -7.58 7.78 -3.47
N ALA A 46 -7.22 9.06 -3.68
CA ALA A 46 -6.94 10.07 -2.65
C ALA A 46 -6.31 9.50 -1.35
N ALA A 47 -5.38 8.56 -1.53
CA ALA A 47 -4.80 7.78 -0.45
C ALA A 47 -3.42 8.33 -0.18
N GLY A 48 -3.27 9.04 0.94
CA GLY A 48 -1.98 9.35 1.51
C GLY A 48 -1.23 8.08 1.89
N MET A 49 0.09 8.15 1.81
CA MET A 49 0.99 7.10 2.24
C MET A 49 2.36 7.65 2.67
N SER A 50 3.12 6.83 3.39
CA SER A 50 4.54 7.05 3.63
C SER A 50 5.37 6.14 2.73
N THR A 51 6.50 6.62 2.24
CA THR A 51 7.45 5.77 1.49
C THR A 51 8.28 4.88 2.43
N GLY A 52 8.43 5.28 3.70
CA GLY A 52 9.30 4.58 4.65
C GLY A 52 10.79 4.58 4.25
N VAL A 53 11.63 3.93 5.07
CA VAL A 53 13.10 3.92 4.88
C VAL A 53 13.54 3.15 3.64
N TYR A 54 12.94 2.00 3.35
CA TYR A 54 13.27 1.20 2.18
C TYR A 54 12.70 1.80 0.90
N GLY A 55 11.54 2.45 0.96
CA GLY A 55 11.05 3.21 -0.20
C GLY A 55 11.99 4.36 -0.57
N GLN A 56 12.54 5.07 0.43
CA GLN A 56 13.56 6.09 0.18
C GLN A 56 14.87 5.48 -0.36
N LYS A 57 15.36 4.36 0.20
CA LYS A 57 16.53 3.64 -0.35
C LYS A 57 16.32 3.14 -1.78
N PHE A 58 15.11 2.66 -2.09
CA PHE A 58 14.75 2.27 -3.44
C PHE A 58 14.86 3.49 -4.36
N LEU A 59 14.28 4.63 -3.99
CA LEU A 59 14.35 5.86 -4.78
C LEU A 59 15.79 6.37 -4.97
N GLU A 60 16.60 6.41 -3.91
CA GLU A 60 18.01 6.80 -3.97
C GLU A 60 18.79 6.00 -5.03
N LYS A 61 18.48 4.71 -5.17
CA LYS A 61 19.15 3.80 -6.11
C LYS A 61 18.49 3.78 -7.49
N HIS A 62 17.16 3.81 -7.51
CA HIS A 62 16.35 3.44 -8.67
C HIS A 62 15.49 4.60 -9.22
N ASP A 63 15.61 5.82 -8.71
CA ASP A 63 14.88 6.97 -9.25
C ASP A 63 15.80 7.90 -10.03
N ARG A 64 15.49 8.08 -11.32
CA ARG A 64 16.20 9.01 -12.22
C ARG A 64 15.45 10.33 -12.39
N VAL A 65 14.31 10.53 -11.72
CA VAL A 65 13.60 11.82 -11.68
C VAL A 65 14.20 12.70 -10.59
N GLN A 66 14.96 13.73 -10.97
CA GLN A 66 15.70 14.58 -10.01
C GLN A 66 15.22 16.03 -9.97
N ASP A 67 14.37 16.43 -10.91
CA ASP A 67 13.94 17.83 -11.12
C ASP A 67 12.82 18.29 -10.17
N ARG A 68 12.26 17.37 -9.38
CA ARG A 68 11.10 17.66 -8.52
C ARG A 68 11.02 16.80 -7.26
N PRO A 69 10.57 17.34 -6.14
CA PRO A 69 10.21 16.55 -4.96
C PRO A 69 8.94 15.73 -5.21
N HIS A 70 8.68 14.73 -4.36
CA HIS A 70 7.51 13.84 -4.47
C HIS A 70 6.86 13.54 -3.12
N PHE A 71 7.27 14.24 -2.06
CA PHE A 71 6.73 14.08 -0.71
C PHE A 71 6.72 15.41 0.03
N VAL A 72 5.88 15.47 1.06
CA VAL A 72 5.92 16.45 2.14
C VAL A 72 6.56 15.77 3.36
N THR A 73 7.32 16.54 4.14
CA THR A 73 7.92 16.02 5.37
C THR A 73 7.04 16.36 6.57
N ALA A 74 6.90 15.41 7.48
CA ALA A 74 6.45 15.67 8.85
C ALA A 74 7.51 15.08 9.79
N SER A 75 8.13 15.92 10.62
CA SER A 75 9.22 15.50 11.51
C SER A 75 8.73 14.84 12.79
N TYR A 76 7.44 15.02 13.12
CA TYR A 76 6.85 14.54 14.35
C TYR A 76 5.57 13.73 14.13
N LEU A 77 5.39 12.69 14.95
CA LEU A 77 4.08 12.10 15.23
C LEU A 77 3.61 12.64 16.58
N ARG A 78 2.51 13.39 16.61
CA ARG A 78 1.82 13.73 17.86
C ARG A 78 0.62 12.82 18.04
N VAL A 79 0.54 12.16 19.19
CA VAL A 79 -0.65 11.43 19.62
C VAL A 79 -1.37 12.31 20.63
N VAL A 80 -2.65 12.56 20.39
CA VAL A 80 -3.50 13.43 21.20
C VAL A 80 -4.81 12.74 21.55
N ASP A 81 -5.34 13.05 22.73
CA ASP A 81 -6.66 12.59 23.18
C ASP A 81 -7.81 13.46 22.60
N VAL A 82 -9.04 13.19 23.06
CA VAL A 82 -10.27 13.87 22.63
C VAL A 82 -10.24 15.39 22.88
N ASP A 83 -9.52 15.83 23.91
CA ASP A 83 -9.38 17.24 24.31
C ASP A 83 -8.12 17.88 23.70
N LEU A 84 -7.47 17.19 22.76
CA LEU A 84 -6.20 17.58 22.12
C LEU A 84 -4.98 17.63 23.07
N ASN A 85 -5.05 17.02 24.25
CA ASN A 85 -3.89 16.92 25.12
C ASN A 85 -2.86 15.97 24.51
N LEU A 86 -1.59 16.37 24.55
CA LEU A 86 -0.48 15.55 24.06
C LEU A 86 -0.26 14.35 25.00
N THR A 87 -0.42 13.15 24.46
CA THR A 87 -0.21 11.90 25.21
C THR A 87 1.08 11.21 24.81
N GLU A 88 1.53 11.43 23.57
CA GLU A 88 2.81 10.93 23.08
C GLU A 88 3.35 11.83 21.96
N LEU A 89 4.67 12.05 21.97
CA LEU A 89 5.40 12.71 20.91
C LEU A 89 6.53 11.80 20.43
N ARG A 90 6.60 11.54 19.13
CA ARG A 90 7.71 10.81 18.53
C ARG A 90 8.37 11.64 17.44
N THR A 91 9.69 11.68 17.45
CA THR A 91 10.48 12.19 16.32
C THR A 91 10.54 11.11 15.25
N VAL A 92 9.89 11.34 14.12
CA VAL A 92 9.84 10.40 13.00
C VAL A 92 9.89 11.22 11.71
N PRO A 93 10.94 11.11 10.88
CA PRO A 93 11.05 11.89 9.65
C PRO A 93 10.18 11.27 8.55
N PHE A 94 8.86 11.42 8.65
CA PHE A 94 7.94 10.88 7.65
C PHE A 94 8.14 11.56 6.30
N LYS A 95 8.14 10.75 5.25
CA LYS A 95 8.13 11.17 3.85
C LYS A 95 6.77 10.80 3.27
N LEU A 96 5.86 11.77 3.35
CA LEU A 96 4.43 11.60 3.09
C LEU A 96 4.12 11.98 1.65
N THR A 97 3.48 11.09 0.93
CA THR A 97 3.07 11.28 -0.46
C THR A 97 1.65 10.77 -0.67
N ASN A 98 1.14 10.85 -1.88
CA ASN A 98 -0.07 10.15 -2.29
C ASN A 98 0.25 9.07 -3.31
N TRP A 99 -0.61 8.05 -3.40
CA TRP A 99 -0.38 6.91 -4.27
C TRP A 99 -0.18 7.32 -5.75
N LYS A 100 -0.93 8.32 -6.24
CA LYS A 100 -0.89 8.75 -7.65
C LYS A 100 0.45 9.38 -8.02
N THR A 101 0.95 10.28 -7.16
CA THR A 101 2.29 10.90 -7.29
C THR A 101 3.38 9.83 -7.36
N PHE A 102 3.36 8.85 -6.45
CA PHE A 102 4.38 7.82 -6.42
C PHE A 102 4.23 6.83 -7.59
N TYR A 103 3.00 6.44 -7.94
CA TYR A 103 2.69 5.58 -9.08
C TYR A 103 3.23 6.15 -10.40
N TYR A 104 2.91 7.40 -10.72
CA TYR A 104 3.35 8.01 -11.97
C TYR A 104 4.85 8.29 -11.99
N ARG A 105 5.47 8.56 -10.84
CA ARG A 105 6.92 8.64 -10.72
C ARG A 105 7.60 7.29 -11.01
N LEU A 106 7.00 6.19 -10.56
CA LEU A 106 7.48 4.85 -10.89
C LEU A 106 7.24 4.50 -12.36
N ARG A 107 6.08 4.85 -12.95
CA ARG A 107 5.84 4.68 -14.39
C ARG A 107 6.87 5.45 -15.22
N ALA A 108 7.11 6.73 -14.90
CA ALA A 108 8.15 7.52 -15.54
C ALA A 108 9.54 6.84 -15.53
N ASN A 109 9.89 6.14 -14.44
CA ASN A 109 11.14 5.38 -14.36
C ASN A 109 11.11 4.03 -15.09
N PHE A 110 9.94 3.42 -15.23
CA PHE A 110 9.77 2.09 -15.84
C PHE A 110 9.68 2.18 -17.37
N ASP A 111 8.67 2.89 -17.87
CA ASP A 111 8.27 2.91 -19.28
C ASP A 111 8.31 4.30 -19.91
N SER A 112 8.92 5.28 -19.23
CA SER A 112 9.00 6.66 -19.68
C SER A 112 7.61 7.31 -19.89
N LEU A 113 6.58 6.86 -19.17
CA LEU A 113 5.26 7.47 -19.24
C LEU A 113 5.30 8.91 -18.72
N SER A 114 4.96 9.87 -19.59
CA SER A 114 4.74 11.26 -19.20
C SER A 114 3.37 11.41 -18.53
N SER A 115 3.29 12.28 -17.52
CA SER A 115 2.06 12.56 -16.77
C SER A 115 2.11 13.98 -16.19
N GLU A 116 1.00 14.44 -15.62
CA GLU A 116 0.94 15.70 -14.86
C GLU A 116 2.00 15.76 -13.72
N TYR A 117 2.37 14.62 -13.14
CA TYR A 117 3.36 14.54 -12.06
C TYR A 117 4.81 14.54 -12.55
N VAL A 118 5.06 13.96 -13.72
CA VAL A 118 6.39 13.85 -14.34
C VAL A 118 6.27 14.15 -15.82
N LEU A 119 6.45 15.42 -16.16
CA LEU A 119 6.28 15.91 -17.54
C LEU A 119 7.40 15.40 -18.47
N LYS A 120 8.63 15.32 -17.95
CA LYS A 120 9.83 14.91 -18.68
C LYS A 120 10.41 13.62 -18.06
N PRO A 121 9.84 12.45 -18.40
CA PRO A 121 10.29 11.19 -17.82
C PRO A 121 11.69 10.82 -18.34
N PRO A 122 12.52 10.16 -17.51
CA PRO A 122 13.85 9.71 -17.91
C PRO A 122 13.74 8.63 -18.98
N GLN A 123 14.65 8.66 -19.96
CA GLN A 123 14.71 7.64 -21.01
C GLN A 123 15.41 6.37 -20.51
N SER A 124 15.10 5.23 -21.16
CA SER A 124 15.84 3.97 -20.96
C SER A 124 17.31 4.15 -21.34
N LEU A 125 18.22 3.54 -20.58
CA LEU A 125 19.64 3.48 -20.94
C LEU A 125 19.92 2.27 -21.85
N PRO A 126 21.01 2.29 -22.65
CA PRO A 126 21.40 1.13 -23.47
C PRO A 126 21.67 -0.15 -22.66
N THR A 127 21.97 -0.03 -21.38
CA THR A 127 22.19 -1.16 -20.46
C THR A 127 20.91 -1.68 -19.82
N ASP A 128 19.79 -0.96 -19.95
CA ASP A 128 18.50 -1.39 -19.43
C ASP A 128 17.94 -2.52 -20.34
N GLY A 129 17.27 -3.51 -19.73
CA GLY A 129 16.59 -4.56 -20.48
C GLY A 129 15.31 -4.08 -21.16
N THR A 130 14.73 -4.94 -22.01
CA THR A 130 13.50 -4.60 -22.73
C THR A 130 12.29 -4.57 -21.80
N ILE A 131 11.32 -3.71 -22.08
CA ILE A 131 10.12 -3.57 -21.23
C ILE A 131 8.83 -3.57 -22.04
N LEU A 132 7.79 -4.12 -21.44
CA LEU A 132 6.41 -4.05 -21.92
C LEU A 132 5.46 -3.89 -20.73
N TYR A 133 4.53 -2.94 -20.80
CA TYR A 133 3.46 -2.74 -19.83
C TYR A 133 2.11 -3.04 -20.48
N ASP A 134 1.59 -4.24 -20.27
CA ASP A 134 0.31 -4.66 -20.86
C ASP A 134 -0.85 -4.39 -19.91
N VAL A 135 -1.72 -3.49 -20.33
CA VAL A 135 -2.99 -3.19 -19.66
C VAL A 135 -4.07 -4.21 -20.03
N GLY A 136 -5.12 -4.29 -19.22
CA GLY A 136 -6.24 -5.20 -19.43
C GLY A 136 -5.87 -6.69 -19.36
N LYS A 137 -4.72 -7.07 -18.78
CA LYS A 137 -4.32 -8.48 -18.65
C LYS A 137 -4.57 -8.98 -17.24
N ARG A 138 -5.65 -9.74 -17.06
CA ARG A 138 -5.98 -10.40 -15.79
C ARG A 138 -5.38 -11.79 -15.75
N VAL A 139 -4.40 -12.00 -14.88
CA VAL A 139 -3.85 -13.34 -14.66
C VAL A 139 -4.88 -14.27 -14.00
N LYS A 140 -4.97 -15.48 -14.54
CA LYS A 140 -5.93 -16.53 -14.16
C LYS A 140 -5.27 -17.82 -13.69
N GLY A 141 -4.04 -18.08 -14.15
CA GLY A 141 -3.36 -19.34 -13.89
C GLY A 141 -1.84 -19.18 -13.81
N VAL A 142 -1.22 -20.02 -13.00
CA VAL A 142 0.22 -20.24 -12.98
C VAL A 142 0.46 -21.74 -12.82
N ALA A 143 1.41 -22.27 -13.58
CA ALA A 143 1.83 -23.66 -13.51
C ALA A 143 3.36 -23.75 -13.59
N TYR A 144 3.90 -24.82 -13.04
CA TYR A 144 5.31 -25.14 -13.12
C TYR A 144 5.48 -26.64 -13.29
N GLU A 145 6.20 -27.04 -14.33
CA GLU A 145 6.69 -28.40 -14.49
C GLU A 145 8.20 -28.35 -14.72
N LYS A 146 8.91 -29.36 -14.23
CA LYS A 146 10.39 -29.36 -14.28
C LYS A 146 10.92 -29.35 -15.72
N GLU A 147 10.19 -29.96 -16.66
CA GLU A 147 10.58 -30.11 -18.06
C GLU A 147 10.17 -28.89 -18.91
N SER A 148 8.96 -28.37 -18.70
CA SER A 148 8.39 -27.26 -19.51
C SER A 148 8.59 -25.87 -18.89
N GLY A 149 9.07 -25.79 -17.64
CA GLY A 149 9.33 -24.54 -16.95
C GLY A 149 8.06 -23.87 -16.40
N LEU A 150 8.11 -22.55 -16.24
CA LEU A 150 6.95 -21.79 -15.78
C LEU A 150 5.99 -21.53 -16.94
N THR A 151 4.71 -21.57 -16.62
CA THR A 151 3.66 -21.06 -17.50
C THR A 151 2.78 -20.10 -16.71
N ILE A 152 2.47 -18.94 -17.27
CA ILE A 152 1.50 -17.99 -16.73
C ILE A 152 0.43 -17.71 -17.76
N THR A 153 -0.83 -17.81 -17.35
CA THR A 153 -2.00 -17.58 -18.22
C THR A 153 -2.74 -16.33 -17.79
N SER A 154 -2.95 -15.43 -18.73
CA SER A 154 -3.76 -14.22 -18.55
C SER A 154 -4.90 -14.15 -19.54
N GLU A 155 -6.00 -13.58 -19.11
CA GLU A 155 -7.18 -13.25 -19.90
C GLU A 155 -7.20 -11.75 -20.16
N ASP A 156 -7.45 -11.36 -21.40
CA ASP A 156 -7.73 -9.99 -21.77
C ASP A 156 -9.11 -9.58 -21.24
N VAL A 157 -9.17 -8.50 -20.46
CA VAL A 157 -10.38 -8.09 -19.72
C VAL A 157 -11.49 -7.60 -20.64
N GLU A 158 -11.17 -7.12 -21.84
CA GLU A 158 -12.16 -6.62 -22.79
C GLU A 158 -12.64 -7.73 -23.73
N THR A 159 -11.73 -8.52 -24.26
CA THR A 159 -12.03 -9.54 -25.28
C THR A 159 -12.30 -10.93 -24.70
N GLY A 160 -11.88 -11.19 -23.46
CA GLY A 160 -11.94 -12.51 -22.83
C GLY A 160 -10.93 -13.52 -23.39
N VAL A 161 -10.06 -13.10 -24.33
CA VAL A 161 -9.08 -13.99 -24.96
C VAL A 161 -7.98 -14.33 -23.95
N SER A 162 -7.73 -15.63 -23.78
CA SER A 162 -6.64 -16.13 -22.94
C SER A 162 -5.34 -16.28 -23.72
N THR A 163 -4.23 -15.96 -23.08
CA THR A 163 -2.87 -16.10 -23.62
C THR A 163 -1.96 -16.65 -22.53
N SER A 164 -1.03 -17.52 -22.91
CA SER A 164 -0.01 -18.07 -22.03
C SER A 164 1.39 -17.57 -22.40
N LEU A 165 2.22 -17.36 -21.39
CA LEU A 165 3.64 -16.99 -21.51
C LEU A 165 4.50 -17.97 -20.71
N HIS A 166 5.76 -18.13 -21.14
CA HIS A 166 6.72 -19.05 -20.53
C HIS A 166 7.96 -18.28 -20.03
N PRO A 167 7.86 -17.53 -18.92
CA PRO A 167 8.98 -16.74 -18.40
C PRO A 167 10.00 -17.58 -17.63
N ASP A 168 11.19 -17.05 -17.45
CA ASP A 168 12.19 -17.61 -16.53
C ASP A 168 11.81 -17.39 -15.06
N LEU A 169 11.15 -16.25 -14.79
CA LEU A 169 10.86 -15.73 -13.46
C LEU A 169 9.49 -15.01 -13.42
N ILE A 170 8.72 -15.26 -12.36
CA ILE A 170 7.47 -14.55 -12.07
C ILE A 170 7.57 -13.75 -10.78
N ILE A 171 7.24 -12.46 -10.84
CA ILE A 171 7.04 -11.60 -9.67
C ILE A 171 5.55 -11.36 -9.50
N ALA A 172 4.93 -12.05 -8.56
CA ALA A 172 3.53 -11.90 -8.22
C ALA A 172 3.33 -10.70 -7.27
N ALA A 173 2.96 -9.56 -7.85
CA ALA A 173 2.74 -8.27 -7.20
C ALA A 173 1.28 -7.78 -7.34
N ASP A 174 0.34 -8.72 -7.47
CA ASP A 174 -1.09 -8.51 -7.75
C ASP A 174 -1.93 -8.11 -6.52
N GLY A 175 -1.24 -7.58 -5.51
CA GLY A 175 -1.79 -6.82 -4.41
C GLY A 175 -2.63 -7.62 -3.41
N ALA A 176 -3.37 -6.88 -2.59
CA ALA A 176 -4.11 -7.39 -1.44
C ALA A 176 -5.20 -8.43 -1.77
N ASN A 177 -5.59 -8.58 -3.03
CA ASN A 177 -6.58 -9.56 -3.52
C ASN A 177 -5.95 -10.65 -4.40
N SER A 178 -4.61 -10.78 -4.35
CA SER A 178 -3.78 -11.64 -5.20
C SER A 178 -4.46 -12.92 -5.65
N THR A 179 -4.58 -13.07 -6.97
CA THR A 179 -5.03 -14.29 -7.63
C THR A 179 -3.96 -15.36 -7.47
N ILE A 180 -2.68 -15.01 -7.67
CA ILE A 180 -1.58 -15.98 -7.54
C ILE A 180 -1.52 -16.57 -6.13
N ARG A 181 -1.66 -15.75 -5.08
CA ARG A 181 -1.70 -16.26 -3.71
C ARG A 181 -2.86 -17.24 -3.48
N LYS A 182 -4.03 -16.99 -4.06
CA LYS A 182 -5.19 -17.90 -3.95
C LYS A 182 -4.99 -19.20 -4.72
N LEU A 183 -4.33 -19.17 -5.87
CA LEU A 183 -3.99 -20.38 -6.62
C LEU A 183 -3.00 -21.25 -5.85
N LEU A 184 -2.03 -20.63 -5.18
CA LEU A 184 -1.02 -21.32 -4.38
C LEU A 184 -1.55 -21.78 -3.02
N PHE A 185 -2.51 -21.05 -2.43
CA PHE A 185 -3.13 -21.35 -1.14
C PHE A 185 -4.64 -21.11 -1.20
N PRO A 186 -5.43 -22.03 -1.78
CA PRO A 186 -6.87 -21.86 -1.93
C PRO A 186 -7.61 -21.76 -0.60
N GLU A 187 -7.09 -22.41 0.44
CA GLU A 187 -7.65 -22.39 1.80
C GLU A 187 -7.23 -21.16 2.62
N LEU A 188 -6.38 -20.27 2.09
CA LEU A 188 -5.91 -19.10 2.83
C LEU A 188 -6.98 -18.00 2.87
N GLU A 189 -7.59 -17.85 4.03
CA GLU A 189 -8.60 -16.81 4.26
C GLU A 189 -8.00 -15.39 4.39
N THR A 190 -8.83 -14.39 4.11
CA THR A 190 -8.55 -12.98 4.35
C THR A 190 -9.69 -12.39 5.18
N PRO A 191 -9.69 -12.62 6.51
CA PRO A 191 -10.81 -12.24 7.36
C PRO A 191 -10.95 -10.72 7.48
N TYR A 192 -12.19 -10.26 7.65
CA TYR A 192 -12.45 -8.89 8.06
C TYR A 192 -11.98 -8.68 9.51
N ALA A 193 -11.33 -7.56 9.76
CA ALA A 193 -10.70 -7.26 11.03
C ALA A 193 -11.67 -6.70 12.09
N GLY A 194 -12.94 -6.43 11.75
CA GLY A 194 -13.94 -5.94 12.70
C GLY A 194 -14.08 -4.41 12.76
N TYR A 195 -13.40 -3.68 11.89
CA TYR A 195 -13.50 -2.22 11.81
C TYR A 195 -13.37 -1.71 10.37
N LEU A 196 -14.01 -0.56 10.13
CA LEU A 196 -13.98 0.16 8.87
C LEU A 196 -13.00 1.32 8.97
N THR A 197 -12.64 1.85 7.80
CA THR A 197 -11.84 3.07 7.67
C THR A 197 -12.51 4.05 6.74
N TRP A 198 -12.98 5.18 7.27
CA TRP A 198 -13.38 6.35 6.50
C TRP A 198 -12.15 7.13 6.08
N ARG A 199 -12.11 7.56 4.83
CA ARG A 199 -10.94 8.24 4.26
C ARG A 199 -11.39 9.38 3.37
N GLY A 200 -10.59 10.43 3.35
CA GLY A 200 -10.83 11.60 2.52
C GLY A 200 -9.59 12.48 2.42
N VAL A 201 -9.60 13.35 1.43
CA VAL A 201 -8.61 14.41 1.26
C VAL A 201 -9.30 15.77 1.24
N ILE A 202 -8.60 16.77 1.72
CA ILE A 202 -9.07 18.14 1.79
C ILE A 202 -8.01 19.04 1.15
N PRO A 203 -8.35 19.92 0.18
CA PRO A 203 -7.42 20.92 -0.30
C PRO A 203 -6.89 21.80 0.84
N GLU A 204 -5.57 22.00 0.95
CA GLU A 204 -4.98 22.76 2.06
C GLU A 204 -5.57 24.17 2.16
N LYS A 205 -5.75 24.84 1.01
CA LYS A 205 -6.37 26.17 0.91
C LYS A 205 -7.79 26.27 1.43
N SER A 206 -8.49 25.16 1.61
CA SER A 206 -9.85 25.20 2.16
C SER A 206 -9.88 25.10 3.67
N ILE A 207 -8.75 24.89 4.35
CA ILE A 207 -8.65 24.69 5.82
C ILE A 207 -8.25 26.00 6.52
N SER A 208 -8.73 26.21 7.74
CA SER A 208 -8.38 27.34 8.59
C SER A 208 -6.90 27.36 8.96
N GLU A 209 -6.35 28.56 9.17
CA GLU A 209 -4.96 28.74 9.61
C GLU A 209 -4.68 28.04 10.95
N GLU A 210 -5.64 28.04 11.87
CA GLU A 210 -5.55 27.34 13.16
C GLU A 210 -5.33 25.83 12.97
N THR A 211 -6.13 25.19 12.11
CA THR A 211 -5.99 23.76 11.81
C THR A 211 -4.72 23.46 11.03
N LEU A 212 -4.26 24.35 10.15
CA LEU A 212 -2.96 24.19 9.49
C LEU A 212 -1.79 24.27 10.48
N ASN A 213 -1.83 25.18 11.45
CA ASN A 213 -0.84 25.28 12.52
C ASN A 213 -0.83 24.03 13.42
N PHE A 214 -2.00 23.43 13.65
CA PHE A 214 -2.11 22.13 14.33
C PHE A 214 -1.37 21.02 13.59
N LEU A 215 -1.39 21.02 12.25
CA LEU A 215 -0.72 20.05 11.39
C LEU A 215 0.73 20.41 11.01
N HIS A 216 1.17 21.64 11.26
CA HIS A 216 2.49 22.11 10.83
C HIS A 216 3.63 21.18 11.31
N ASP A 217 4.37 20.62 10.34
CA ASP A 217 5.49 19.66 10.50
C ASP A 217 5.12 18.40 11.32
N LYS A 218 3.84 18.04 11.36
CA LYS A 218 3.33 16.93 12.17
C LYS A 218 2.42 16.01 11.36
N ALA A 219 2.54 14.72 11.64
CA ALA A 219 1.43 13.79 11.53
C ALA A 219 0.71 13.73 12.88
N ILE A 220 -0.61 13.76 12.85
CA ILE A 220 -1.44 13.69 14.05
C ILE A 220 -2.11 12.32 14.12
N ARG A 221 -2.09 11.73 15.32
CA ARG A 221 -2.94 10.62 15.71
C ARG A 221 -3.87 11.10 16.82
N TYR A 222 -5.12 11.32 16.48
CA TYR A 222 -6.18 11.72 17.40
C TYR A 222 -7.00 10.49 17.77
N TYR A 223 -7.23 10.20 19.05
CA TYR A 223 -8.01 9.02 19.44
C TYR A 223 -9.17 9.38 20.37
N THR A 224 -10.24 8.61 20.25
CA THR A 224 -11.43 8.65 21.12
C THR A 224 -11.69 7.24 21.65
N ASP A 225 -12.76 7.04 22.41
CA ASP A 225 -13.15 5.69 22.80
C ASP A 225 -13.57 4.86 21.58
N GLY A 226 -12.94 3.69 21.39
CA GLY A 226 -13.22 2.75 20.30
C GLY A 226 -12.93 3.23 18.87
N SER A 227 -12.22 4.35 18.70
CA SER A 227 -11.93 4.94 17.40
C SER A 227 -10.66 5.80 17.42
N TYR A 228 -10.01 5.94 16.26
CA TYR A 228 -8.94 6.92 16.12
C TYR A 228 -8.76 7.40 14.68
N ILE A 229 -8.15 8.56 14.54
CA ILE A 229 -7.95 9.30 13.30
C ILE A 229 -6.46 9.58 13.11
N VAL A 230 -6.00 9.42 11.87
CA VAL A 230 -4.67 9.84 11.44
C VAL A 230 -4.82 10.95 10.42
N VAL A 231 -4.11 12.06 10.65
CA VAL A 231 -4.14 13.24 9.77
C VAL A 231 -2.73 13.70 9.45
N TYR A 232 -2.47 14.03 8.18
CA TYR A 232 -1.18 14.57 7.74
C TYR A 232 -1.29 15.24 6.36
N ILE A 233 -0.33 16.12 6.05
CA ILE A 233 -0.24 16.81 4.78
C ILE A 233 0.46 15.91 3.74
N ILE A 234 -0.04 15.92 2.51
CA ILE A 234 0.46 15.20 1.33
C ILE A 234 0.54 16.15 0.13
N PRO A 235 1.28 15.81 -0.94
CA PRO A 235 1.22 16.55 -2.20
C PRO A 235 -0.22 16.69 -2.71
N GLY A 236 -0.48 17.78 -3.42
CA GLY A 236 -1.73 18.06 -4.11
C GLY A 236 -2.06 17.06 -5.21
N GLU A 237 -3.18 17.28 -5.89
CA GLU A 237 -3.64 16.37 -6.95
C GLU A 237 -2.65 16.27 -8.11
N ASP A 238 -1.90 17.30 -8.45
CA ASP A 238 -0.86 17.33 -9.49
C ASP A 238 0.54 16.96 -8.96
N GLY A 239 0.65 16.62 -7.68
CA GLY A 239 1.92 16.38 -6.99
C GLY A 239 2.61 17.64 -6.46
N ASN A 240 1.96 18.80 -6.51
CA ASN A 240 2.50 20.04 -5.97
C ASN A 240 2.68 19.94 -4.45
N ILE A 241 3.82 20.43 -3.96
CA ILE A 241 4.17 20.44 -2.54
C ILE A 241 4.23 21.85 -1.94
N THR A 242 3.87 22.87 -2.72
CA THR A 242 3.85 24.26 -2.29
C THR A 242 2.72 24.46 -1.28
N PRO A 243 2.98 25.07 -0.11
CA PRO A 243 1.92 25.44 0.82
C PRO A 243 0.75 26.16 0.13
N GLY A 244 -0.48 25.71 0.42
CA GLY A 244 -1.71 26.16 -0.23
C GLY A 244 -2.18 25.27 -1.39
N GLU A 245 -1.26 24.60 -2.07
CA GLU A 245 -1.55 23.68 -3.18
C GLU A 245 -1.49 22.20 -2.77
N ARG A 246 -1.12 21.91 -1.52
CA ARG A 246 -1.09 20.55 -0.97
C ARG A 246 -2.49 20.09 -0.57
N HIS A 247 -2.62 18.81 -0.22
CA HIS A 247 -3.83 18.26 0.40
C HIS A 247 -3.56 17.78 1.82
N VAL A 248 -4.59 17.80 2.67
CA VAL A 248 -4.61 17.10 3.95
C VAL A 248 -5.29 15.76 3.77
N ASN A 249 -4.61 14.68 4.17
CA ASN A 249 -5.14 13.33 4.17
C ASN A 249 -5.69 12.98 5.56
N LEU A 250 -6.93 12.50 5.62
CA LEU A 250 -7.58 12.03 6.85
C LEU A 250 -7.95 10.55 6.72
N VAL A 251 -7.63 9.77 7.76
CA VAL A 251 -8.01 8.34 7.88
C VAL A 251 -8.62 8.10 9.25
N TRP A 252 -9.89 7.75 9.29
CA TRP A 252 -10.65 7.51 10.50
C TRP A 252 -11.01 6.03 10.62
N TYR A 253 -10.46 5.38 11.64
CA TYR A 253 -10.71 3.99 12.00
C TYR A 253 -11.79 3.90 13.06
N TYR A 254 -12.78 3.04 12.87
CA TYR A 254 -13.80 2.81 13.89
C TYR A 254 -14.37 1.40 13.83
N ASN A 255 -14.69 0.84 15.00
CA ASN A 255 -15.25 -0.50 15.10
C ASN A 255 -16.62 -0.60 14.43
N CYS A 256 -16.81 -1.68 13.67
CA CYS A 256 -18.07 -1.97 13.02
C CYS A 256 -18.19 -3.48 12.82
N ALA A 257 -19.07 -4.12 13.61
CA ALA A 257 -19.29 -5.56 13.56
C ALA A 257 -19.85 -5.98 12.20
N LYS A 258 -19.36 -7.09 11.64
CA LYS A 258 -19.68 -7.53 10.27
C LYS A 258 -21.17 -7.80 10.08
N GLU A 259 -21.81 -8.30 11.12
CA GLU A 259 -23.23 -8.70 11.16
C GLU A 259 -24.16 -7.50 11.44
N SER A 260 -23.59 -6.30 11.69
CA SER A 260 -24.38 -5.12 12.01
C SER A 260 -25.05 -4.52 10.77
N THR A 261 -26.22 -3.90 10.97
CA THR A 261 -26.88 -3.09 9.95
C THR A 261 -26.02 -1.92 9.50
N GLU A 262 -25.20 -1.38 10.40
CA GLU A 262 -24.23 -0.33 10.09
C GLU A 262 -23.20 -0.78 9.07
N TYR A 263 -22.60 -1.98 9.24
CA TYR A 263 -21.62 -2.51 8.28
C TYR A 263 -22.25 -2.67 6.89
N THR A 264 -23.42 -3.31 6.83
CA THR A 264 -24.14 -3.50 5.56
C THR A 264 -24.45 -2.16 4.90
N THR A 265 -24.92 -1.18 5.67
CA THR A 265 -25.26 0.15 5.16
C THR A 265 -24.03 0.91 4.69
N ALA A 266 -22.95 0.93 5.47
CA ALA A 266 -21.71 1.64 5.13
C ALA A 266 -21.00 1.01 3.93
N MET A 267 -21.11 -0.31 3.76
CA MET A 267 -20.48 -1.04 2.67
C MET A 267 -21.37 -1.17 1.42
N THR A 268 -22.55 -0.55 1.40
CA THR A 268 -23.43 -0.51 0.20
C THR A 268 -23.33 0.86 -0.45
N ASP A 269 -23.08 0.90 -1.76
CA ASP A 269 -22.96 2.16 -2.49
C ASP A 269 -24.32 2.81 -2.86
N ILE A 270 -24.25 3.98 -3.50
CA ILE A 270 -25.42 4.72 -4.01
C ILE A 270 -26.24 3.95 -5.04
N ASP A 271 -25.66 2.94 -5.70
CA ASP A 271 -26.33 2.11 -6.71
C ASP A 271 -26.94 0.84 -6.08
N GLY A 272 -26.78 0.65 -4.77
CA GLY A 272 -27.27 -0.52 -4.04
C GLY A 272 -26.33 -1.72 -4.09
N LEU A 273 -25.12 -1.59 -4.65
CA LEU A 273 -24.13 -2.66 -4.68
C LEU A 273 -23.39 -2.72 -3.35
N GLN A 274 -23.44 -3.89 -2.69
CA GLN A 274 -22.66 -4.14 -1.49
C GLN A 274 -21.21 -4.53 -1.84
N HIS A 275 -20.28 -3.71 -1.42
CA HIS A 275 -18.85 -3.89 -1.64
C HIS A 275 -18.23 -4.78 -0.57
N ARG A 276 -17.43 -5.75 -0.99
CA ARG A 276 -16.70 -6.63 -0.07
C ARG A 276 -15.56 -5.92 0.68
N ARG A 277 -14.93 -4.93 0.06
CA ARG A 277 -13.70 -4.30 0.58
C ARG A 277 -13.76 -2.79 0.61
N THR A 278 -14.16 -2.12 -0.45
CA THR A 278 -14.13 -0.66 -0.48
C THR A 278 -15.31 -0.14 -1.27
N VAL A 279 -16.08 0.76 -0.65
CA VAL A 279 -17.00 1.62 -1.38
C VAL A 279 -16.15 2.79 -1.90
N PRO A 280 -16.01 2.94 -3.22
CA PRO A 280 -15.06 3.89 -3.80
C PRO A 280 -15.55 5.35 -3.68
N PHE A 281 -14.68 6.27 -4.09
CA PHE A 281 -15.00 7.70 -4.16
C PHE A 281 -16.25 7.98 -4.97
N GLY A 282 -17.06 8.93 -4.50
CA GLY A 282 -18.31 9.31 -5.16
C GLY A 282 -19.40 8.23 -5.12
N LYS A 283 -19.14 7.09 -4.46
CA LYS A 283 -20.11 5.98 -4.33
C LYS A 283 -20.63 5.79 -2.90
N VAL A 284 -20.05 6.46 -1.91
CA VAL A 284 -20.60 6.48 -0.54
C VAL A 284 -21.97 7.16 -0.55
N GLN A 285 -22.96 6.53 0.07
CA GLN A 285 -24.30 7.10 0.19
C GLN A 285 -24.29 8.42 1.00
N PRO A 286 -24.86 9.52 0.48
CA PRO A 286 -24.85 10.82 1.17
C PRO A 286 -25.42 10.77 2.59
N LYS A 287 -26.52 10.03 2.81
CA LYS A 287 -27.11 9.84 4.14
C LYS A 287 -26.18 9.14 5.14
N VAL A 288 -25.32 8.25 4.65
CA VAL A 288 -24.34 7.53 5.48
C VAL A 288 -23.24 8.49 5.89
N TRP A 289 -22.73 9.29 4.94
CA TRP A 289 -21.72 10.29 5.26
C TRP A 289 -22.24 11.38 6.20
N ALA A 290 -23.47 11.87 5.99
CA ALA A 290 -24.10 12.86 6.86
C ALA A 290 -24.20 12.37 8.32
N LYS A 291 -24.47 11.06 8.53
CA LYS A 291 -24.43 10.46 9.87
C LYS A 291 -23.04 10.54 10.50
N GLN A 292 -21.98 10.33 9.72
CA GLN A 292 -20.61 10.39 10.20
C GLN A 292 -20.17 11.82 10.51
N GLN A 293 -20.61 12.81 9.72
CA GLN A 293 -20.41 14.23 10.01
C GLN A 293 -21.17 14.67 11.28
N ALA A 294 -22.39 14.17 11.48
CA ALA A 294 -23.15 14.44 12.70
C ALA A 294 -22.46 13.85 13.94
N TYR A 295 -21.93 12.63 13.86
CA TYR A 295 -21.14 12.02 14.94
C TYR A 295 -19.86 12.82 15.24
N SER A 296 -19.12 13.23 14.20
CA SER A 296 -17.95 14.08 14.32
C SER A 296 -18.29 15.39 15.04
N SER A 297 -19.44 15.99 14.72
CA SER A 297 -19.87 17.26 15.30
C SER A 297 -20.13 17.24 16.81
N THR A 298 -20.46 16.08 17.37
CA THR A 298 -20.72 15.92 18.81
C THR A 298 -19.55 15.33 19.57
N THR A 299 -18.55 14.76 18.87
CA THR A 299 -17.51 13.92 19.50
C THR A 299 -16.09 14.44 19.27
N PHE A 300 -15.83 15.14 18.16
CA PHE A 300 -14.47 15.51 17.78
C PHE A 300 -14.13 16.96 18.08
N ALA A 301 -12.89 17.20 18.50
CA ALA A 301 -12.33 18.53 18.68
C ALA A 301 -12.36 19.35 17.37
N ALA A 302 -12.41 20.68 17.51
CA ALA A 302 -12.67 21.60 16.40
C ALA A 302 -11.80 21.39 15.14
N PRO A 303 -10.46 21.22 15.22
CA PRO A 303 -9.64 21.00 14.02
C PRO A 303 -9.99 19.69 13.29
N ILE A 304 -10.29 18.63 14.04
CA ILE A 304 -10.65 17.32 13.49
C ILE A 304 -12.04 17.40 12.83
N LYS A 305 -13.01 18.02 13.53
CA LYS A 305 -14.35 18.25 13.01
C LYS A 305 -14.33 19.03 11.70
N GLU A 306 -13.58 20.13 11.65
CA GLU A 306 -13.42 20.96 10.45
C GLU A 306 -12.97 20.12 9.25
N MET A 307 -11.97 19.27 9.45
CA MET A 307 -11.45 18.42 8.37
C MET A 307 -12.47 17.36 7.93
N VAL A 308 -13.23 16.76 8.85
CA VAL A 308 -14.30 15.82 8.51
C VAL A 308 -15.40 16.52 7.70
N ASP A 309 -15.80 17.72 8.10
CA ASP A 309 -16.86 18.48 7.42
C ASP A 309 -16.44 18.91 6.00
N LYS A 310 -15.15 19.13 5.76
CA LYS A 310 -14.59 19.56 4.46
C LYS A 310 -14.26 18.41 3.50
N ILE A 311 -14.48 17.15 3.88
CA ILE A 311 -14.35 16.03 2.95
C ILE A 311 -15.56 16.02 2.01
N ASP A 312 -15.30 16.30 0.73
CA ASP A 312 -16.31 16.28 -0.35
C ASP A 312 -16.64 14.84 -0.78
N LYS A 313 -15.63 14.05 -1.12
CA LYS A 313 -15.78 12.67 -1.63
C LYS A 313 -15.14 11.68 -0.66
N PRO A 314 -15.85 11.23 0.38
CA PRO A 314 -15.34 10.18 1.25
C PRO A 314 -15.34 8.83 0.53
N PHE A 315 -14.54 7.91 1.05
CA PHE A 315 -14.61 6.50 0.72
C PHE A 315 -14.41 5.67 1.99
N VAL A 316 -14.90 4.44 1.99
CA VAL A 316 -14.81 3.55 3.15
C VAL A 316 -14.24 2.19 2.77
N THR A 317 -13.28 1.72 3.56
CA THR A 317 -12.64 0.41 3.38
C THR A 317 -12.85 -0.47 4.60
N ALA A 318 -13.37 -1.68 4.37
CA ALA A 318 -13.36 -2.78 5.33
C ALA A 318 -11.95 -3.35 5.45
N ILE A 319 -11.38 -3.27 6.65
CA ILE A 319 -9.99 -3.64 6.87
C ILE A 319 -9.87 -5.16 7.02
N SER A 320 -8.87 -5.72 6.35
CA SER A 320 -8.46 -7.11 6.47
C SER A 320 -6.95 -7.17 6.58
N ASP A 321 -6.45 -8.29 7.08
CA ASP A 321 -5.05 -8.66 6.94
C ASP A 321 -4.95 -10.11 6.45
N CYS A 322 -3.83 -10.45 5.82
CA CYS A 322 -3.57 -11.78 5.29
C CYS A 322 -2.06 -11.90 5.04
N MET A 323 -1.49 -13.08 5.24
CA MET A 323 -0.08 -13.34 4.96
C MET A 323 0.07 -14.74 4.40
N SER A 324 0.76 -14.88 3.27
CA SER A 324 1.11 -16.18 2.72
C SER A 324 2.14 -16.90 3.62
N PRO A 325 2.09 -18.24 3.74
CA PRO A 325 3.06 -19.01 4.52
C PRO A 325 4.52 -18.89 4.07
N ARG A 326 4.75 -18.59 2.78
CA ARG A 326 6.10 -18.42 2.20
C ARG A 326 6.08 -17.42 1.05
N CYS A 327 7.25 -16.90 0.67
CA CYS A 327 7.37 -15.89 -0.37
C CYS A 327 8.00 -16.38 -1.68
N SER A 328 8.67 -17.54 -1.72
CA SER A 328 9.24 -18.09 -2.95
C SER A 328 8.71 -19.49 -3.26
N PHE A 329 8.70 -19.84 -4.55
CA PHE A 329 8.15 -21.08 -5.09
C PHE A 329 9.02 -21.56 -6.25
N TYR A 330 8.93 -22.87 -6.52
CA TYR A 330 9.56 -23.52 -7.68
C TYR A 330 11.06 -23.21 -7.80
N ASP A 331 11.79 -23.42 -6.70
CA ASP A 331 13.25 -23.19 -6.62
C ASP A 331 13.67 -21.75 -7.00
N GLY A 332 12.90 -20.76 -6.55
CA GLY A 332 13.19 -19.34 -6.79
C GLY A 332 12.74 -18.84 -8.17
N LYS A 333 11.80 -19.52 -8.82
CA LYS A 333 11.22 -19.08 -10.10
C LYS A 333 9.96 -18.23 -9.93
N LEU A 334 9.29 -18.26 -8.77
CA LEU A 334 8.16 -17.38 -8.50
C LEU A 334 8.26 -16.75 -7.12
N PHE A 335 8.02 -15.44 -7.04
CA PHE A 335 8.03 -14.69 -5.78
C PHE A 335 6.71 -13.93 -5.55
N LEU A 336 6.10 -14.12 -4.37
CA LEU A 336 5.03 -13.24 -3.89
C LEU A 336 5.65 -12.00 -3.24
N VAL A 337 5.23 -10.80 -3.64
CA VAL A 337 5.80 -9.53 -3.14
C VAL A 337 4.74 -8.49 -2.78
N GLY A 338 5.11 -7.49 -1.97
CA GLY A 338 4.17 -6.48 -1.48
C GLY A 338 2.93 -7.10 -0.81
N ASP A 339 1.76 -6.50 -1.03
CA ASP A 339 0.50 -6.98 -0.44
C ASP A 339 0.02 -8.34 -1.02
N ALA A 340 0.62 -8.84 -2.11
CA ALA A 340 0.40 -10.20 -2.59
C ALA A 340 1.09 -11.23 -1.68
N LEU A 341 2.18 -10.85 -1.01
CA LEU A 341 2.75 -11.65 0.08
C LEU A 341 1.98 -11.45 1.37
N ALA A 342 1.95 -10.23 1.87
CA ALA A 342 1.37 -9.90 3.17
C ALA A 342 0.64 -8.55 3.12
N LEU A 343 -0.66 -8.61 3.32
CA LEU A 343 -1.53 -7.47 3.54
C LEU A 343 -1.57 -7.16 5.04
N PHE A 344 -1.12 -5.96 5.41
CA PHE A 344 -1.18 -5.49 6.79
C PHE A 344 -2.42 -4.64 7.07
N ARG A 345 -2.77 -4.54 8.35
CA ARG A 345 -3.62 -3.45 8.82
C ARG A 345 -2.82 -2.14 8.70
N PRO A 346 -3.41 -1.03 8.22
CA PRO A 346 -2.65 0.15 7.83
C PRO A 346 -2.10 0.99 9.00
N HIS A 347 -2.25 0.53 10.25
CA HIS A 347 -1.88 1.24 11.48
C HIS A 347 -0.39 1.62 11.61
N VAL A 348 0.50 0.94 10.87
CA VAL A 348 1.95 1.16 10.89
C VAL A 348 2.48 1.80 9.60
N ALA A 349 1.65 1.96 8.56
CA ALA A 349 2.00 2.56 7.28
C ALA A 349 3.22 1.92 6.54
N GLU A 350 3.34 0.58 6.61
CA GLU A 350 4.52 -0.16 6.11
C GLU A 350 4.34 -0.88 4.75
N SER A 351 3.16 -0.88 4.11
CA SER A 351 2.95 -1.64 2.85
C SER A 351 3.86 -1.20 1.68
N THR A 352 4.06 0.11 1.51
CA THR A 352 5.00 0.62 0.50
C THR A 352 6.44 0.25 0.86
N ASN A 353 6.79 0.38 2.13
CA ASN A 353 8.10 0.07 2.64
C ASN A 353 8.45 -1.42 2.49
N GLN A 354 7.47 -2.30 2.73
CA GLN A 354 7.53 -3.73 2.46
C GLN A 354 7.86 -4.01 0.99
N SER A 355 7.13 -3.37 0.09
CA SER A 355 7.29 -3.56 -1.35
C SER A 355 8.71 -3.20 -1.80
N ALA A 356 9.25 -2.10 -1.28
CA ALA A 356 10.61 -1.66 -1.55
C ALA A 356 11.67 -2.58 -0.91
N LEU A 357 11.44 -3.05 0.32
CA LEU A 357 12.33 -4.02 0.98
C LEU A 357 12.46 -5.31 0.15
N HIS A 358 11.34 -5.88 -0.29
CA HIS A 358 11.35 -7.12 -1.08
C HIS A 358 12.11 -6.89 -2.39
N CYS A 359 11.89 -5.75 -3.05
CA CYS A 359 12.61 -5.37 -4.27
C CYS A 359 14.13 -5.31 -4.04
N LEU A 360 14.58 -4.63 -2.98
CA LEU A 360 16.00 -4.47 -2.67
C LEU A 360 16.68 -5.79 -2.26
N LEU A 361 15.95 -6.69 -1.59
CA LEU A 361 16.44 -8.03 -1.26
C LEU A 361 16.50 -8.93 -2.49
N LEU A 362 15.50 -8.86 -3.37
CA LEU A 362 15.47 -9.63 -4.60
C LEU A 362 16.58 -9.21 -5.54
N GLU A 363 16.89 -7.91 -5.60
CA GLU A 363 18.04 -7.40 -6.35
C GLU A 363 19.34 -8.08 -5.92
N LYS A 364 19.58 -8.18 -4.60
CA LYS A 364 20.76 -8.87 -4.06
C LYS A 364 20.77 -10.36 -4.41
N LEU A 365 19.60 -11.01 -4.39
CA LEU A 365 19.46 -12.41 -4.78
C LEU A 365 19.84 -12.61 -6.26
N LEU A 366 19.31 -11.78 -7.16
CA LEU A 366 19.60 -11.84 -8.60
C LEU A 366 21.08 -11.55 -8.92
N GLN A 367 21.73 -10.72 -8.10
CA GLN A 367 23.17 -10.43 -8.21
C GLN A 367 24.07 -11.49 -7.53
N GLY A 368 23.50 -12.55 -6.94
CA GLY A 368 24.26 -13.58 -6.24
C GLY A 368 24.88 -13.13 -4.91
N GLN A 369 24.45 -11.99 -4.36
CA GLN A 369 24.93 -11.43 -3.08
C GLN A 369 24.13 -11.96 -1.87
N LEU A 370 23.02 -12.66 -2.13
CA LEU A 370 22.13 -13.24 -1.15
C LEU A 370 21.65 -14.59 -1.69
N ASP A 371 21.59 -15.64 -0.87
CA ASP A 371 20.97 -16.91 -1.27
C ASP A 371 19.45 -16.90 -1.04
N LEU A 372 18.75 -17.87 -1.63
CA LEU A 372 17.28 -17.94 -1.57
C LEU A 372 16.77 -18.10 -0.13
N ALA A 373 17.46 -18.89 0.70
CA ALA A 373 17.04 -19.13 2.09
C ALA A 373 17.15 -17.86 2.94
N ALA A 374 18.21 -17.09 2.76
CA ALA A 374 18.43 -15.80 3.42
C ALA A 374 17.41 -14.75 2.92
N TYR A 375 17.12 -14.72 1.62
CA TYR A 375 16.04 -13.89 1.06
C TYR A 375 14.69 -14.19 1.73
N GLU A 376 14.28 -15.47 1.74
CA GLU A 376 13.02 -15.87 2.36
C GLU A 376 12.98 -15.54 3.85
N LYS A 377 14.10 -15.74 4.55
CA LYS A 377 14.21 -15.43 5.96
C LYS A 377 13.94 -13.95 6.25
N GLU A 378 14.61 -13.05 5.55
CA GLU A 378 14.49 -11.61 5.79
C GLU A 378 13.11 -11.07 5.39
N VAL A 379 12.61 -11.48 4.21
CA VAL A 379 11.28 -11.09 3.71
C VAL A 379 10.18 -11.55 4.68
N MET A 380 10.16 -12.83 5.05
CA MET A 380 9.13 -13.37 5.94
C MET A 380 9.24 -12.80 7.36
N MET A 381 10.46 -12.53 7.84
CA MET A 381 10.66 -11.92 9.15
C MET A 381 10.11 -10.49 9.21
N PHE A 382 10.36 -9.68 8.17
CA PHE A 382 9.78 -8.36 8.07
C PHE A 382 8.26 -8.42 8.03
N ALA A 383 7.69 -9.29 7.18
CA ALA A 383 6.26 -9.43 7.03
C ALA A 383 5.57 -9.84 8.35
N HIS A 384 6.09 -10.88 9.01
CA HIS A 384 5.52 -11.38 10.26
C HIS A 384 5.59 -10.34 11.39
N THR A 385 6.74 -9.69 11.55
CA THR A 385 6.91 -8.67 12.60
C THR A 385 5.99 -7.47 12.37
N THR A 386 5.86 -7.04 11.12
CA THR A 386 5.03 -5.90 10.75
C THR A 386 3.54 -6.21 10.90
N LEU A 387 3.11 -7.43 10.53
CA LEU A 387 1.74 -7.88 10.73
C LEU A 387 1.36 -7.84 12.22
N LEU A 388 2.20 -8.42 13.10
CA LEU A 388 1.94 -8.40 14.54
C LEU A 388 1.95 -6.99 15.13
N TRP A 389 2.89 -6.14 14.69
CA TRP A 389 2.95 -4.75 15.12
C TRP A 389 1.72 -3.96 14.66
N SER A 390 1.25 -4.19 13.43
CA SER A 390 0.03 -3.55 12.93
C SER A 390 -1.18 -3.91 13.78
N ARG A 391 -1.34 -5.19 14.15
CA ARG A 391 -2.41 -5.67 15.03
C ARG A 391 -2.32 -5.07 16.43
N GLU A 392 -1.12 -4.93 16.99
CA GLU A 392 -0.89 -4.27 18.28
C GLU A 392 -1.32 -2.80 18.27
N ILE A 393 -0.92 -2.02 17.26
CA ILE A 393 -1.30 -0.61 17.18
C ILE A 393 -2.81 -0.49 16.99
N GLY A 394 -3.42 -1.30 16.12
CA GLY A 394 -4.87 -1.31 15.95
C GLY A 394 -5.60 -1.60 17.27
N SER A 395 -5.13 -2.61 18.00
CA SER A 395 -5.79 -3.02 19.25
C SER A 395 -5.65 -2.03 20.39
N GLN A 396 -4.61 -1.20 20.39
CA GLN A 396 -4.42 -0.16 21.39
C GLN A 396 -5.56 0.87 21.39
N TYR A 397 -6.08 1.21 20.22
CA TYR A 397 -7.07 2.29 20.06
C TYR A 397 -8.47 1.79 19.72
N LEU A 398 -8.59 0.58 19.17
CA LEU A 398 -9.87 0.04 18.72
C LEU A 398 -10.43 -1.02 19.65
N TYR A 399 -9.64 -1.69 20.49
CA TYR A 399 -10.16 -2.78 21.33
C TYR A 399 -9.95 -2.53 22.81
N SER A 400 -10.58 -3.38 23.62
CA SER A 400 -10.40 -3.39 25.07
C SER A 400 -8.94 -3.60 25.47
N ARG A 401 -8.62 -3.21 26.70
CA ARG A 401 -7.29 -3.38 27.32
C ARG A 401 -6.78 -4.82 27.22
N ILE A 402 -7.66 -5.82 27.22
CA ILE A 402 -7.33 -7.25 27.07
C ILE A 402 -6.78 -7.55 25.67
N GLY A 403 -7.49 -7.10 24.62
CA GLY A 403 -7.04 -7.26 23.23
C GLY A 403 -5.70 -6.55 22.98
N TYR A 404 -5.51 -5.37 23.58
CA TYR A 404 -4.24 -4.67 23.55
C TYR A 404 -3.10 -5.48 24.19
N ILE A 405 -3.28 -6.00 25.42
CA ILE A 405 -2.25 -6.79 26.12
C ILE A 405 -1.86 -8.04 25.33
N TYR A 406 -2.84 -8.74 24.75
CA TYR A 406 -2.60 -9.93 23.92
C TYR A 406 -1.69 -9.62 22.73
N HIS A 407 -2.06 -8.63 21.91
CA HIS A 407 -1.28 -8.30 20.71
C HIS A 407 0.09 -7.68 21.05
N LYS A 408 0.16 -6.85 22.09
CA LYS A 408 1.41 -6.27 22.60
C LYS A 408 2.42 -7.35 23.02
N THR A 409 1.95 -8.37 23.72
CA THR A 409 2.80 -9.48 24.17
C THR A 409 3.36 -10.24 22.97
N ARG A 410 2.51 -10.61 22.00
CA ARG A 410 2.95 -11.30 20.77
C ARG A 410 3.95 -10.47 19.96
N SER A 411 3.68 -9.19 19.74
CA SER A 411 4.56 -8.27 19.01
C SER A 411 5.93 -8.12 19.69
N ARG A 412 5.96 -7.93 21.02
CA ARG A 412 7.21 -7.85 21.79
C ARG A 412 8.03 -9.13 21.72
N LEU A 413 7.38 -10.29 21.83
CA LEU A 413 8.04 -11.58 21.71
C LEU A 413 8.64 -11.77 20.32
N ALA A 414 7.91 -11.44 19.25
CA ALA A 414 8.42 -11.52 17.88
C ALA A 414 9.64 -10.60 17.64
N ARG A 415 9.62 -9.36 18.16
CA ARG A 415 10.78 -8.45 18.08
C ARG A 415 12.00 -8.94 18.85
N LYS A 416 11.80 -9.58 20.01
CA LYS A 416 12.88 -10.23 20.77
C LYS A 416 13.40 -11.48 20.06
N GLY A 417 12.50 -12.31 19.52
CA GLY A 417 12.82 -13.48 18.70
C GLY A 417 13.65 -13.11 17.47
N LYS A 418 13.38 -11.96 16.83
CA LYS A 418 14.23 -11.40 15.77
C LYS A 418 15.68 -11.18 16.21
N ARG A 419 15.90 -10.69 17.45
CA ARG A 419 17.26 -10.55 18.01
C ARG A 419 17.92 -11.89 18.34
N TRP A 420 17.13 -12.96 18.53
CA TRP A 420 17.59 -14.28 18.92
C TRP A 420 17.56 -15.33 17.80
N GLY A 421 17.11 -14.97 16.59
CA GLY A 421 17.05 -15.88 15.44
C GLY A 421 15.89 -16.88 15.43
N VAL A 422 14.88 -16.73 16.30
CA VAL A 422 13.73 -17.66 16.44
C VAL A 422 12.47 -17.07 15.78
N ARG A 423 11.77 -17.88 14.97
CA ARG A 423 10.42 -17.55 14.43
C ARG A 423 9.35 -17.94 15.47
N LEU A 424 8.38 -17.06 15.72
CA LEU A 424 7.19 -17.33 16.53
C LEU A 424 5.94 -17.42 15.65
#